data_AF-A0A3D6EKS2-F1
#
_entry.id   AF-A0A3D6EKS2-F1
#
_cell.length_a   1.000
_cell.length_b   1.000
_cell.length_c   1.000
_cell.angle_alpha   90.00
_cell.angle_beta   90.00
_cell.angle_gamma   90.00
#
_symmetry.space_group_name_H-M   'P 1'
#
loop_
_entity.id
_entity.type
_entity.pdbx_description
1 polymer ?
#
loop_
_entity_poly.entity_id
_entity_poly.type
_entity_poly.pdbx_seq_one_letter_code
_entity_poly.pdbx_strand_id
1 'polypeptide(L)'
;MRVLFLLILLLASPLWSWGDKGHRVVSALALRSLPAGPQAWFNGREAEVGDHASDPDHWKQDRKEGPRHFLDMEPYGDPDHLPRTLEEARERIGGGYYRFGVLPWVIQDRWRDLVEAFRSGDPARVAFATAVLGHYIADAHVPLHTTVNHDGQLTDQRGIHSRWETGLMERYLQEEAIKALPAEADPHILERPWDWLRSSHALVPQLLEDDREADRTTPLGNHGKRRTQAYWMIFRAKQGPVVKRQLQRAGQHLGDAILNAWIQAGRPAVPARPVN
;
A
#
# COMPACT_ATOMS: atom_id res chain seq x y z
N MET A 1 0.65 -42.49 -27.04
CA MET A 1 0.42 -41.03 -26.91
C MET A 1 0.47 -40.69 -25.43
N ARG A 2 1.59 -40.13 -24.95
CA ARG A 2 1.78 -39.77 -23.54
C ARG A 2 1.42 -38.30 -23.36
N VAL A 3 0.37 -38.04 -22.59
CA VAL A 3 -0.08 -36.72 -22.17
C VAL A 3 0.95 -36.15 -21.19
N LEU A 4 1.62 -35.07 -21.55
CA LEU A 4 2.51 -34.34 -20.66
C LEU A 4 1.69 -33.22 -20.01
N PHE A 5 1.19 -33.47 -18.80
CA PHE A 5 0.62 -32.42 -17.96
C PHE A 5 1.77 -31.52 -17.48
N LEU A 6 1.86 -30.31 -18.04
CA LEU A 6 2.71 -29.26 -17.50
C LEU A 6 2.06 -28.73 -16.23
N LEU A 7 2.52 -29.18 -15.06
CA LEU A 7 2.19 -28.56 -13.78
C LEU A 7 2.92 -27.21 -13.72
N ILE A 8 2.25 -26.12 -14.09
CA ILE A 8 2.70 -24.77 -13.75
C ILE A 8 2.42 -24.58 -12.26
N LEU A 9 3.43 -24.88 -11.44
CA LEU A 9 3.48 -24.45 -10.06
C LEU A 9 3.60 -22.92 -10.05
N LEU A 10 2.46 -22.24 -9.91
CA LEU A 10 2.41 -20.87 -9.39
C LEU A 10 2.92 -20.93 -7.94
N LEU A 11 4.22 -20.78 -7.77
CA LEU A 11 4.79 -20.30 -6.51
C LEU A 11 4.17 -18.92 -6.29
N ALA A 12 3.22 -18.84 -5.35
CA ALA A 12 2.84 -17.58 -4.77
C ALA A 12 4.10 -17.02 -4.11
N SER A 13 4.79 -16.11 -4.81
CA SER A 13 5.77 -15.25 -4.16
C SER A 13 5.07 -14.62 -2.96
N PRO A 14 5.68 -14.59 -1.77
CA PRO A 14 5.13 -13.80 -0.70
C PRO A 14 5.06 -12.36 -1.23
N LEU A 15 3.85 -11.88 -1.45
CA LEU A 15 3.54 -10.48 -1.66
C LEU A 15 3.81 -9.85 -0.30
N TRP A 16 5.06 -9.46 -0.09
CA TRP A 16 5.37 -8.48 0.94
C TRP A 16 4.96 -7.17 0.32
N SER A 17 4.08 -6.46 1.00
CA SER A 17 3.83 -5.07 0.69
C SER A 17 5.01 -4.23 1.16
N TRP A 18 4.91 -2.90 1.12
CA TRP A 18 5.91 -2.00 1.73
C TRP A 18 6.58 -2.68 2.93
N GLY A 19 7.85 -3.10 2.85
CA GLY A 19 8.47 -3.78 3.99
C GLY A 19 8.35 -2.90 5.25
N ASP A 20 8.32 -3.46 6.46
CA ASP A 20 7.87 -2.83 7.71
C ASP A 20 8.11 -1.30 7.87
N LYS A 21 9.28 -0.85 7.42
CA LYS A 21 9.67 0.56 7.36
C LYS A 21 8.71 1.45 6.56
N GLY A 22 8.24 1.04 5.38
CA GLY A 22 7.36 1.84 4.52
C GLY A 22 6.01 2.09 5.17
N HIS A 23 5.38 1.04 5.69
CA HIS A 23 4.12 1.14 6.44
C HIS A 23 4.24 2.06 7.66
N ARG A 24 5.32 1.92 8.45
CA ARG A 24 5.62 2.80 9.58
C ARG A 24 5.75 4.27 9.18
N VAL A 25 6.45 4.54 8.07
CA VAL A 25 6.63 5.91 7.54
C VAL A 25 5.30 6.51 7.10
N VAL A 26 4.43 5.74 6.44
CA VAL A 26 3.08 6.20 6.05
C VAL A 26 2.26 6.56 7.27
N SER A 27 2.24 5.70 8.30
CA SER A 27 1.57 5.99 9.58
C SER A 27 2.11 7.27 10.24
N ALA A 28 3.42 7.44 10.31
CA ALA A 28 4.04 8.62 10.91
C ALA A 28 3.71 9.91 10.14
N LEU A 29 3.73 9.86 8.80
CA LEU A 29 3.32 10.99 7.95
C LEU A 29 1.86 11.37 8.17
N ALA A 30 0.97 10.37 8.24
CA ALA A 30 -0.44 10.59 8.48
C ALA A 30 -0.71 11.24 9.83
N LEU A 31 -0.12 10.75 10.92
CA LEU A 31 -0.35 11.37 12.24
C LEU A 31 0.14 12.82 12.31
N ARG A 32 1.24 13.15 11.61
CA ARG A 32 1.75 14.53 11.47
C ARG A 32 0.89 15.43 10.58
N SER A 33 0.02 14.86 9.75
CA SER A 33 -0.88 15.61 8.85
C SER A 33 -2.16 16.11 9.53
N LEU A 34 -2.53 15.53 10.68
CA LEU A 34 -3.85 15.69 11.26
C LEU A 34 -4.06 17.06 11.92
N PRO A 35 -5.27 17.63 11.83
CA PRO A 35 -5.66 18.73 12.69
C PRO A 35 -5.84 18.27 14.14
N ALA A 36 -5.78 19.22 15.09
CA ALA A 36 -5.75 18.93 16.53
C ALA A 36 -6.87 18.00 17.04
N GLY A 37 -8.07 18.07 16.46
CA GLY A 37 -9.23 17.26 16.85
C GLY A 37 -8.98 15.75 16.75
N PRO A 38 -8.85 15.19 15.53
CA PRO A 38 -8.50 13.78 15.35
C PRO A 38 -7.09 13.45 15.87
N GLN A 39 -6.13 14.38 15.81
CA GLN A 39 -4.78 14.15 16.31
C GLN A 39 -4.75 13.77 17.80
N ALA A 40 -5.62 14.36 18.62
CA ALA A 40 -5.66 14.11 20.06
C ALA A 40 -5.92 12.63 20.43
N TRP A 41 -6.55 11.86 19.54
CA TRP A 41 -6.85 10.43 19.76
C TRP A 41 -5.60 9.55 19.78
N PHE A 42 -4.49 10.05 19.25
CA PHE A 42 -3.24 9.30 19.13
C PHE A 42 -2.20 9.68 20.19
N ASN A 43 -2.50 10.62 21.08
CA ASN A 43 -1.57 11.08 22.11
C ASN A 43 -1.09 9.92 23.00
N GLY A 44 0.20 9.61 22.94
CA GLY A 44 0.82 8.49 23.68
C GLY A 44 0.54 7.11 23.07
N ARG A 45 0.06 7.07 21.82
CA ARG A 45 -0.22 5.86 21.02
C ARG A 45 0.37 5.96 19.61
N GLU A 46 1.17 6.97 19.32
CA GLU A 46 1.75 7.20 18.00
C GLU A 46 2.61 6.01 17.55
N ALA A 47 3.37 5.44 18.51
CA ALA A 47 4.16 4.24 18.27
C ALA A 47 3.30 3.01 17.94
N GLU A 48 2.15 2.84 18.60
CA GLU A 48 1.21 1.72 18.38
C GLU A 48 0.74 1.68 16.92
N VAL A 49 0.43 2.84 16.33
CA VAL A 49 0.02 2.92 14.91
C VAL A 49 1.13 2.46 13.97
N GLY A 50 2.38 2.82 14.27
CA GLY A 50 3.54 2.36 13.49
C GLY A 50 3.85 0.88 13.73
N ASP A 51 3.74 0.41 14.97
CA ASP A 51 4.08 -0.97 15.35
C ASP A 51 3.14 -1.99 14.72
N HIS A 52 1.86 -1.66 14.59
CA HIS A 52 0.86 -2.51 13.96
C HIS A 52 0.69 -2.27 12.45
N ALA A 53 1.46 -1.36 11.85
CA ALA A 53 1.25 -0.95 10.46
C ALA A 53 1.50 -2.08 9.42
N SER A 54 2.23 -3.13 9.81
CA SER A 54 2.55 -4.28 8.94
C SER A 54 1.86 -5.57 9.37
N ASP A 55 0.97 -5.50 10.37
CA ASP A 55 0.24 -6.68 10.88
C ASP A 55 -0.50 -7.46 9.77
N PRO A 56 -1.19 -6.80 8.80
CA PRO A 56 -1.87 -7.53 7.73
C PRO A 56 -0.96 -8.45 6.90
N ASP A 57 0.30 -8.05 6.62
CA ASP A 57 1.29 -8.90 5.92
C ASP A 57 1.60 -10.20 6.71
N HIS A 58 1.31 -10.22 8.02
CA HIS A 58 1.56 -11.34 8.91
C HIS A 58 0.32 -12.21 9.16
N TRP A 59 -0.86 -11.86 8.66
CA TRP A 59 -2.11 -12.61 8.84
C TRP A 59 -2.20 -13.86 7.93
N LYS A 60 -1.12 -14.64 7.84
CA LYS A 60 -0.96 -15.82 6.97
C LYS A 60 -1.99 -16.94 7.23
N GLN A 61 -2.65 -16.91 8.38
CA GLN A 61 -3.71 -17.85 8.76
C GLN A 61 -5.01 -17.57 7.98
N ASP A 62 -5.26 -16.31 7.60
CA ASP A 62 -6.40 -15.96 6.74
C ASP A 62 -6.02 -16.20 5.27
N ARG A 63 -6.51 -17.31 4.72
CA ARG A 63 -6.29 -17.68 3.31
C ARG A 63 -6.86 -16.66 2.33
N LYS A 64 -7.73 -15.77 2.78
CA LYS A 64 -8.31 -14.69 1.97
C LYS A 64 -7.46 -13.42 2.02
N GLU A 65 -6.45 -13.34 2.87
CA GLU A 65 -5.67 -12.12 3.08
C GLU A 65 -4.88 -11.70 1.86
N GLY A 66 -4.16 -12.62 1.21
CA GLY A 66 -3.24 -12.28 0.12
C GLY A 66 -3.84 -11.34 -0.95
N PRO A 67 -5.04 -11.63 -1.50
CA PRO A 67 -5.66 -10.73 -2.47
C PRO A 67 -6.22 -9.41 -1.94
N ARG A 68 -6.17 -9.15 -0.64
CA ARG A 68 -6.55 -7.86 -0.06
C ARG A 68 -5.51 -6.77 -0.26
N HIS A 69 -4.27 -7.14 -0.55
CA HIS A 69 -3.13 -6.22 -0.68
C HIS A 69 -2.96 -5.61 -2.07
N PHE A 70 -3.74 -6.03 -3.07
CA PHE A 70 -3.53 -5.56 -4.44
C PHE A 70 -4.83 -5.49 -5.25
N LEU A 71 -4.71 -4.89 -6.43
CA LEU A 71 -5.69 -5.01 -7.51
C LEU A 71 -4.94 -5.04 -8.85
N ASP A 72 -4.81 -6.21 -9.46
CA ASP A 72 -4.31 -6.34 -10.83
C ASP A 72 -5.32 -5.66 -11.77
N MET A 73 -4.90 -4.55 -12.40
CA MET A 73 -5.81 -3.72 -13.18
C MET A 73 -5.99 -4.20 -14.63
N GLU A 74 -4.99 -4.86 -15.20
CA GLU A 74 -4.99 -5.28 -16.61
C GLU A 74 -6.16 -6.22 -17.00
N PRO A 75 -6.61 -7.17 -16.14
CA PRO A 75 -7.78 -8.00 -16.44
C PRO A 75 -9.05 -7.20 -16.71
N TYR A 76 -9.17 -5.98 -16.17
CA TYR A 76 -10.34 -5.11 -16.36
C TYR A 76 -10.23 -4.24 -17.62
N GLY A 77 -9.10 -4.27 -18.33
CA GLY A 77 -8.87 -3.49 -19.53
C GLY A 77 -8.51 -2.05 -19.21
N ASP A 78 -9.42 -1.12 -19.49
CA ASP A 78 -9.17 0.31 -19.35
C ASP A 78 -9.07 0.73 -17.86
N PRO A 79 -7.92 1.25 -17.42
CA PRO A 79 -7.72 1.77 -16.06
C PRO A 79 -8.76 2.82 -15.63
N ASP A 80 -9.31 3.61 -16.55
CA ASP A 80 -10.29 4.65 -16.21
C ASP A 80 -11.68 4.06 -15.89
N HIS A 81 -11.92 2.82 -16.34
CA HIS A 81 -13.19 2.13 -16.19
C HIS A 81 -13.04 0.89 -15.28
N LEU A 82 -12.44 1.01 -14.10
CA LEU A 82 -12.43 -0.08 -13.12
C LEU A 82 -13.82 -0.34 -12.50
N PRO A 83 -14.16 -1.59 -12.12
CA PRO A 83 -15.40 -1.89 -11.41
C PRO A 83 -15.44 -1.20 -10.05
N ARG A 84 -16.58 -0.60 -9.70
CA ARG A 84 -16.82 0.09 -8.44
C ARG A 84 -17.40 -0.81 -7.37
N THR A 85 -18.01 -1.93 -7.77
CA THR A 85 -18.55 -2.95 -6.86
C THR A 85 -17.92 -4.31 -7.11
N LEU A 86 -17.96 -5.18 -6.11
CA LEU A 86 -17.56 -6.58 -6.28
C LEU A 86 -18.45 -7.33 -7.27
N GLU A 87 -19.71 -6.93 -7.38
CA GLU A 87 -20.66 -7.47 -8.36
C GLU A 87 -20.22 -7.13 -9.78
N GLU A 88 -19.94 -5.85 -10.07
CA GLU A 88 -19.39 -5.42 -11.37
C GLU A 88 -18.06 -6.12 -11.68
N ALA A 89 -17.19 -6.28 -10.68
CA ALA A 89 -15.92 -6.99 -10.87
C ALA A 89 -16.15 -8.45 -11.27
N ARG A 90 -17.10 -9.12 -10.61
CA ARG A 90 -17.50 -10.50 -10.92
C ARG A 90 -18.18 -10.61 -12.28
N GLU A 91 -18.97 -9.65 -12.70
CA GLU A 91 -19.60 -9.63 -14.03
C GLU A 91 -18.55 -9.49 -15.14
N ARG A 92 -17.54 -8.64 -14.94
CA ARG A 92 -16.54 -8.33 -15.96
C ARG A 92 -15.52 -9.45 -16.16
N ILE A 93 -15.01 -10.03 -15.07
CA ILE A 93 -13.91 -11.01 -15.15
C ILE A 93 -14.21 -12.34 -14.45
N GLY A 94 -15.47 -12.57 -14.09
CA GLY A 94 -15.96 -13.83 -13.54
C GLY A 94 -15.52 -14.08 -12.09
N GLY A 95 -15.59 -15.35 -11.67
CA GLY A 95 -15.18 -15.77 -10.32
C GLY A 95 -13.70 -15.60 -10.01
N GLY A 96 -12.89 -15.19 -11.01
CA GLY A 96 -11.47 -14.88 -10.84
C GLY A 96 -11.21 -13.51 -10.20
N TYR A 97 -12.22 -12.63 -10.05
CA TYR A 97 -12.02 -11.27 -9.54
C TYR A 97 -11.21 -11.23 -8.24
N TYR A 98 -11.50 -12.14 -7.30
CA TYR A 98 -10.80 -12.17 -6.02
C TYR A 98 -9.33 -12.54 -6.19
N ARG A 99 -8.98 -13.36 -7.18
CA ARG A 99 -7.58 -13.71 -7.46
C ARG A 99 -6.80 -12.52 -8.02
N PHE A 100 -7.47 -11.62 -8.72
CA PHE A 100 -6.90 -10.37 -9.25
C PHE A 100 -6.95 -9.23 -8.25
N GLY A 101 -7.30 -9.51 -7.00
CA GLY A 101 -7.20 -8.56 -5.91
C GLY A 101 -8.48 -7.77 -5.65
N VAL A 102 -8.62 -7.32 -4.40
CA VAL A 102 -9.81 -6.63 -3.88
C VAL A 102 -9.47 -5.41 -3.02
N LEU A 103 -8.25 -4.90 -3.12
CA LEU A 103 -7.73 -3.80 -2.29
C LEU A 103 -8.67 -2.59 -2.13
N PRO A 104 -9.28 -2.00 -3.18
CA PRO A 104 -10.08 -0.78 -2.98
C PRO A 104 -11.31 -1.00 -2.10
N TRP A 105 -11.94 -2.18 -2.18
CA TRP A 105 -13.07 -2.54 -1.32
C TRP A 105 -12.63 -2.84 0.11
N VAL A 106 -11.44 -3.42 0.29
CA VAL A 106 -10.85 -3.62 1.63
C VAL A 106 -10.61 -2.29 2.31
N ILE A 107 -10.08 -1.29 1.59
CA ILE A 107 -9.91 0.07 2.12
C ILE A 107 -11.26 0.65 2.57
N GLN A 108 -12.32 0.48 1.79
CA GLN A 108 -13.67 0.92 2.18
C GLN A 108 -14.15 0.23 3.48
N ASP A 109 -13.95 -1.07 3.59
CA ASP A 109 -14.34 -1.84 4.79
C ASP A 109 -13.52 -1.42 6.01
N ARG A 110 -12.20 -1.27 5.88
CA ARG A 110 -11.32 -0.85 6.98
C ARG A 110 -11.58 0.60 7.40
N TRP A 111 -11.99 1.46 6.47
CA TRP A 111 -12.40 2.83 6.79
C TRP A 111 -13.66 2.84 7.66
N ARG A 112 -14.65 1.98 7.37
CA ARG A 112 -15.84 1.82 8.21
C ARG A 112 -15.48 1.33 9.62
N ASP A 113 -14.52 0.40 9.73
CA ASP A 113 -14.02 -0.04 11.04
C ASP A 113 -13.40 1.11 11.84
N LEU A 114 -12.68 2.02 11.19
CA LEU A 114 -12.13 3.21 11.83
C LEU A 114 -13.22 4.20 12.28
N VAL A 115 -14.28 4.39 11.48
CA VAL A 115 -15.45 5.19 11.89
C VAL A 115 -16.08 4.59 13.16
N GLU A 116 -16.27 3.28 13.21
CA GLU A 116 -16.81 2.60 14.38
C GLU A 116 -15.87 2.65 15.59
N ALA A 117 -14.56 2.65 15.37
CA ALA A 117 -13.58 2.84 16.44
C ALA A 117 -13.69 4.24 17.07
N PHE A 118 -13.86 5.29 16.26
CA PHE A 118 -14.12 6.63 16.78
C PHE A 118 -15.44 6.70 17.55
N ARG A 119 -16.51 6.07 17.03
CA ARG A 119 -17.82 6.03 17.69
C ARG A 119 -17.79 5.29 19.01
N SER A 120 -16.94 4.27 19.16
CA SER A 120 -16.85 3.53 20.41
C SER A 120 -16.13 4.28 21.53
N GLY A 121 -15.47 5.41 21.24
CA GLY A 121 -14.76 6.17 22.25
C GLY A 121 -13.53 5.45 22.80
N ASP A 122 -12.87 4.59 22.01
CA ASP A 122 -11.69 3.85 22.47
C ASP A 122 -10.45 4.26 21.68
N PRO A 123 -9.54 5.06 22.26
CA PRO A 123 -8.30 5.46 21.61
C PRO A 123 -7.38 4.31 21.19
N ALA A 124 -7.39 3.18 21.90
CA ALA A 124 -6.61 1.99 21.50
C ALA A 124 -7.19 1.40 20.21
N ARG A 125 -8.50 1.25 20.17
CA ARG A 125 -9.20 0.75 18.98
C ARG A 125 -9.02 1.68 17.78
N VAL A 126 -9.01 3.00 18.00
CA VAL A 126 -8.74 3.99 16.95
C VAL A 126 -7.31 3.83 16.42
N ALA A 127 -6.31 3.71 17.30
CA ALA A 127 -4.92 3.50 16.91
C ALA A 127 -4.75 2.22 16.08
N PHE A 128 -5.29 1.09 16.54
CA PHE A 128 -5.22 -0.18 15.83
C PHE A 128 -5.96 -0.15 14.49
N ALA A 129 -7.20 0.35 14.45
CA ALA A 129 -7.97 0.47 13.21
C ALA A 129 -7.27 1.40 12.19
N THR A 130 -6.59 2.44 12.68
CA THR A 130 -5.76 3.33 11.84
C THR A 130 -4.57 2.60 11.26
N ALA A 131 -3.86 1.77 12.05
CA ALA A 131 -2.73 0.99 11.56
C ALA A 131 -3.16 0.02 10.45
N VAL A 132 -4.26 -0.72 10.67
CA VAL A 132 -4.81 -1.66 9.69
C VAL A 132 -5.28 -0.96 8.42
N LEU A 133 -6.01 0.16 8.53
CA LEU A 133 -6.39 0.95 7.35
C LEU A 133 -5.17 1.50 6.62
N GLY A 134 -4.20 2.00 7.38
CA GLY A 134 -2.96 2.59 6.87
C GLY A 134 -2.16 1.63 6.01
N HIS A 135 -2.13 0.36 6.39
CA HIS A 135 -1.53 -0.71 5.61
C HIS A 135 -2.07 -0.77 4.17
N TYR A 136 -3.38 -0.99 4.01
CA TYR A 136 -3.99 -1.12 2.70
C TYR A 136 -3.95 0.19 1.90
N ILE A 137 -4.04 1.35 2.56
CA ILE A 137 -3.83 2.63 1.87
C ILE A 137 -2.39 2.73 1.36
N ALA A 138 -1.38 2.30 2.13
CA ALA A 138 -0.01 2.27 1.68
C ALA A 138 0.15 1.36 0.45
N ASP A 139 -0.43 0.16 0.46
CA ASP A 139 -0.36 -0.80 -0.66
C ASP A 139 -0.91 -0.22 -1.96
N ALA A 140 -1.98 0.57 -1.90
CA ALA A 140 -2.55 1.26 -3.06
C ALA A 140 -1.57 2.26 -3.71
N HIS A 141 -0.49 2.61 -3.01
CA HIS A 141 0.58 3.49 -3.46
C HIS A 141 1.84 2.75 -3.91
N VAL A 142 1.85 1.42 -3.93
CA VAL A 142 2.89 0.62 -4.58
C VAL A 142 2.46 0.36 -6.03
N PRO A 143 3.17 0.87 -7.06
CA PRO A 143 2.80 0.62 -8.46
C PRO A 143 2.70 -0.88 -8.78
N LEU A 144 3.59 -1.68 -8.20
CA LEU A 144 3.64 -3.12 -8.43
C LEU A 144 2.50 -3.91 -7.75
N HIS A 145 1.67 -3.26 -6.92
CA HIS A 145 0.43 -3.83 -6.36
C HIS A 145 -0.79 -3.58 -7.26
N THR A 146 -0.56 -3.07 -8.46
CA THR A 146 -1.63 -2.73 -9.41
C THR A 146 -1.55 -3.51 -10.72
N THR A 147 -0.64 -4.49 -10.82
CA THR A 147 -0.24 -5.12 -12.09
C THR A 147 -0.04 -6.62 -11.99
N VAL A 148 -0.54 -7.36 -12.97
CA VAL A 148 -0.21 -8.79 -13.15
C VAL A 148 1.29 -9.05 -13.35
N ASN A 149 2.09 -8.00 -13.63
CA ASN A 149 3.56 -8.04 -13.68
C ASN A 149 4.21 -7.58 -12.37
N HIS A 150 3.57 -7.84 -11.22
CA HIS A 150 3.95 -7.36 -9.89
C HIS A 150 5.42 -7.61 -9.49
N ASP A 151 6.05 -8.67 -10.00
CA ASP A 151 7.46 -8.97 -9.74
C ASP A 151 8.31 -8.93 -11.02
N GLY A 152 7.83 -8.33 -12.11
CA GLY A 152 8.58 -8.28 -13.37
C GLY A 152 8.68 -9.64 -14.09
N GLN A 153 7.85 -10.62 -13.71
CA GLN A 153 7.83 -11.97 -14.26
C GLN A 153 7.43 -12.05 -15.74
N LEU A 154 6.77 -11.04 -16.28
CA LEU A 154 6.36 -10.93 -17.68
C LEU A 154 7.37 -10.14 -18.53
N THR A 155 8.38 -9.54 -17.91
CA THR A 155 9.34 -8.64 -18.57
C THR A 155 10.81 -8.95 -18.23
N ASP A 156 11.09 -10.15 -17.72
CA ASP A 156 12.43 -10.63 -17.30
C ASP A 156 13.10 -9.79 -16.21
N GLN A 157 12.31 -9.26 -15.28
CA GLN A 157 12.77 -8.38 -14.20
C GLN A 157 12.52 -8.94 -12.79
N ARG A 158 12.32 -10.27 -12.69
CA ARG A 158 12.06 -11.00 -11.43
C ARG A 158 12.82 -10.44 -10.21
N GLY A 159 12.11 -10.27 -9.11
CA GLY A 159 12.58 -9.63 -7.88
C GLY A 159 12.46 -8.10 -7.86
N ILE A 160 11.92 -7.45 -8.89
CA ILE A 160 11.78 -5.98 -8.91
C ILE A 160 10.88 -5.46 -7.78
N HIS A 161 9.90 -6.26 -7.35
CA HIS A 161 8.99 -5.93 -6.25
C HIS A 161 9.76 -5.57 -4.99
N SER A 162 10.53 -6.54 -4.49
CA SER A 162 11.38 -6.37 -3.32
C SER A 162 12.46 -5.31 -3.55
N ARG A 163 13.00 -5.16 -4.77
CA ARG A 163 13.99 -4.10 -5.06
C ARG A 163 13.40 -2.71 -4.90
N TRP A 164 12.17 -2.49 -5.34
CA TRP A 164 11.52 -1.18 -5.28
C TRP A 164 11.02 -0.86 -3.87
N GLU A 165 10.27 -1.76 -3.24
CA GLU A 165 9.59 -1.47 -1.96
C GLU A 165 10.50 -1.60 -0.74
N THR A 166 11.42 -2.56 -0.72
CA THR A 166 12.31 -2.82 0.42
C THR A 166 13.70 -2.30 0.10
N GLY A 167 14.17 -2.63 -1.10
CA GLY A 167 15.52 -2.38 -1.56
C GLY A 167 15.91 -0.90 -1.49
N LEU A 168 15.15 -0.06 -2.18
CA LEU A 168 15.34 1.39 -2.18
C LEU A 168 15.10 2.02 -0.80
N MET A 169 14.13 1.50 -0.05
CA MET A 169 13.72 2.02 1.25
C MET A 169 14.75 1.83 2.34
N GLU A 170 15.24 0.59 2.51
CA GLU A 170 16.24 0.26 3.51
C GLU A 170 17.57 0.95 3.22
N ARG A 171 17.95 1.05 1.94
CA ARG A 171 19.26 1.60 1.54
C ARG A 171 19.30 3.12 1.59
N TYR A 172 18.20 3.80 1.28
CA TYR A 172 18.26 5.21 0.90
C TYR A 172 17.19 6.10 1.48
N LEU A 173 16.13 5.55 2.12
CA LEU A 173 15.11 6.41 2.70
C LEU A 173 15.57 7.01 4.01
N GLN A 174 15.55 8.35 4.05
CA GLN A 174 15.62 9.18 5.25
C GLN A 174 14.21 9.70 5.53
N GLU A 175 13.56 9.23 6.59
CA GLU A 175 12.16 9.57 6.89
C GLU A 175 11.99 11.08 7.11
N GLU A 176 12.95 11.70 7.78
CA GLU A 176 12.95 13.12 8.14
C GLU A 176 12.96 14.02 6.90
N ALA A 177 13.41 13.49 5.76
CA ALA A 177 13.41 14.20 4.48
C ALA A 177 12.03 14.19 3.80
N ILE A 178 11.05 13.43 4.28
CA ILE A 178 9.69 13.37 3.74
C ILE A 178 8.78 14.32 4.53
N LYS A 179 8.33 15.37 3.85
CA LYS A 179 7.39 16.33 4.44
C LYS A 179 5.98 15.73 4.51
N ALA A 180 5.35 15.75 5.68
CA ALA A 180 3.93 15.47 5.81
C ALA A 180 3.10 16.57 5.11
N LEU A 181 2.09 16.17 4.35
CA LEU A 181 1.11 17.10 3.76
C LEU A 181 -0.12 17.14 4.67
N PRO A 182 -0.75 18.30 4.89
CA PRO A 182 -1.94 18.39 5.74
C PRO A 182 -3.08 17.50 5.25
N ALA A 183 -3.82 16.92 6.19
CA ALA A 183 -5.03 16.17 5.89
C ALA A 183 -6.16 17.10 5.41
N GLU A 184 -6.90 16.66 4.41
CA GLU A 184 -8.00 17.38 3.78
C GLU A 184 -9.33 16.64 3.98
N ALA A 185 -10.39 17.41 4.24
CA ALA A 185 -11.73 16.86 4.32
C ALA A 185 -12.24 16.56 2.90
N ASP A 186 -12.77 15.36 2.69
CA ASP A 186 -13.28 14.89 1.42
C ASP A 186 -14.51 13.98 1.67
N PRO A 187 -15.74 14.46 1.39
CA PRO A 187 -16.95 13.66 1.58
C PRO A 187 -17.01 12.44 0.64
N HIS A 188 -16.16 12.38 -0.40
CA HIS A 188 -16.08 11.29 -1.36
C HIS A 188 -14.87 10.37 -1.11
N ILE A 189 -14.30 10.36 0.09
CA ILE A 189 -13.09 9.59 0.41
C ILE A 189 -13.18 8.10 0.03
N LEU A 190 -14.38 7.50 0.11
CA LEU A 190 -14.61 6.10 -0.26
C LEU A 190 -14.54 5.82 -1.77
N GLU A 191 -14.55 6.85 -2.62
CA GLU A 191 -14.44 6.73 -4.08
C GLU A 191 -12.99 6.87 -4.56
N ARG A 192 -12.11 7.45 -3.72
CA ARG A 192 -10.71 7.76 -4.00
C ARG A 192 -9.76 6.57 -4.16
N PRO A 193 -9.97 5.39 -3.55
CA PRO A 193 -9.06 4.26 -3.74
C PRO A 193 -8.78 3.92 -5.21
N TRP A 194 -9.77 4.05 -6.09
CA TRP A 194 -9.57 3.84 -7.52
C TRP A 194 -8.70 4.90 -8.18
N ASP A 195 -8.80 6.17 -7.77
CA ASP A 195 -7.95 7.25 -8.28
C ASP A 195 -6.49 7.02 -7.87
N TRP A 196 -6.27 6.53 -6.64
CA TRP A 196 -4.95 6.17 -6.13
C TRP A 196 -4.35 5.00 -6.90
N LEU A 197 -5.14 3.94 -7.11
CA LEU A 197 -4.72 2.77 -7.89
C LEU A 197 -4.37 3.14 -9.33
N ARG A 198 -5.21 3.93 -10.02
CA ARG A 198 -4.89 4.43 -11.37
C ARG A 198 -3.60 5.23 -11.40
N SER A 199 -3.42 6.13 -10.44
CA SER A 199 -2.23 6.96 -10.33
C SER A 199 -0.96 6.13 -10.10
N SER A 200 -1.06 5.08 -9.28
CA SER A 200 0.03 4.14 -9.02
C SER A 200 0.32 3.25 -10.23
N HIS A 201 -0.72 2.74 -10.90
CA HIS A 201 -0.59 1.90 -12.08
C HIS A 201 0.09 2.62 -13.25
N ALA A 202 -0.21 3.91 -13.44
CA ALA A 202 0.45 4.74 -14.44
C ALA A 202 1.98 4.83 -14.29
N LEU A 203 2.53 4.49 -13.11
CA LEU A 203 3.97 4.48 -12.85
C LEU A 203 4.66 3.17 -13.27
N VAL A 204 3.91 2.08 -13.48
CA VAL A 204 4.45 0.74 -13.76
C VAL A 204 5.35 0.72 -15.00
N PRO A 205 4.97 1.29 -16.17
CA PRO A 205 5.81 1.22 -17.36
C PRO A 205 7.19 1.86 -17.17
N GLN A 206 7.23 3.07 -16.58
CA GLN A 206 8.49 3.78 -16.36
C GLN A 206 9.33 3.12 -15.26
N LEU A 207 8.69 2.59 -14.21
CA LEU A 207 9.38 1.83 -13.17
C LEU A 207 10.12 0.63 -13.76
N LEU A 208 9.46 -0.14 -14.64
CA LEU A 208 10.07 -1.28 -15.32
C LEU A 208 11.18 -0.84 -16.27
N GLU A 209 11.03 0.26 -16.99
CA GLU A 209 12.10 0.75 -17.87
C GLU A 209 13.33 1.23 -17.06
N ASP A 210 13.12 1.91 -15.94
CA ASP A 210 14.21 2.40 -15.08
C ASP A 210 15.01 1.25 -14.45
N ASP A 211 14.35 0.16 -14.04
CA ASP A 211 15.02 -1.05 -13.56
C ASP A 211 15.81 -1.74 -14.67
N ARG A 212 15.24 -1.82 -15.88
CA ARG A 212 15.89 -2.41 -17.06
C ARG A 212 17.12 -1.61 -17.49
N GLU A 213 17.04 -0.28 -17.46
CA GLU A 213 18.16 0.61 -17.75
C GLU A 213 19.27 0.43 -16.72
N ALA A 214 18.94 0.42 -15.42
CA ALA A 214 19.90 0.18 -14.35
C ALA A 214 20.58 -1.20 -14.50
N ASP A 215 19.86 -2.22 -14.98
CA ASP A 215 20.42 -3.54 -15.19
C ASP A 215 21.35 -3.60 -16.41
N ARG A 216 20.92 -3.08 -17.57
CA ARG A 216 21.73 -3.07 -18.81
C ARG A 216 23.02 -2.29 -18.69
N THR A 217 23.03 -1.25 -17.86
CA THR A 217 24.17 -0.34 -17.70
C THR A 217 25.20 -0.85 -16.69
N THR A 218 24.97 -2.01 -16.06
CA THR A 218 25.83 -2.48 -14.99
C THR A 218 26.16 -3.96 -15.12
N PRO A 219 27.42 -4.37 -14.86
CA PRO A 219 27.75 -5.79 -14.84
C PRO A 219 27.02 -6.48 -13.67
N LEU A 220 26.63 -7.74 -13.84
CA LEU A 220 26.11 -8.56 -12.74
C LEU A 220 27.20 -8.75 -11.68
N GLY A 221 26.85 -8.67 -10.38
CA GLY A 221 27.78 -8.90 -9.28
C GLY A 221 28.24 -10.36 -9.20
N ASN A 222 29.22 -10.66 -8.32
CA ASN A 222 29.77 -12.00 -8.14
C ASN A 222 28.66 -13.08 -8.05
N HIS A 223 28.80 -14.13 -8.86
CA HIS A 223 27.87 -15.25 -9.03
C HIS A 223 26.48 -14.93 -9.64
N GLY A 224 26.26 -13.74 -10.19
CA GLY A 224 25.03 -13.40 -10.92
C GLY A 224 23.76 -13.28 -10.06
N LYS A 225 23.88 -13.36 -8.73
CA LYS A 225 22.75 -13.40 -7.80
C LYS A 225 22.44 -12.07 -7.09
N ARG A 226 23.36 -11.09 -7.12
CA ARG A 226 23.18 -9.80 -6.45
C ARG A 226 23.47 -8.64 -7.40
N ARG A 227 22.59 -7.63 -7.38
CA ARG A 227 22.76 -6.37 -8.11
C ARG A 227 23.94 -5.58 -7.54
N THR A 228 24.70 -4.92 -8.41
CA THR A 228 25.91 -4.17 -8.04
C THR A 228 25.57 -2.81 -7.39
N GLN A 229 26.57 -2.16 -6.80
CA GLN A 229 26.42 -0.80 -6.29
C GLN A 229 26.02 0.18 -7.40
N ALA A 230 26.59 0.03 -8.60
CA ALA A 230 26.25 0.86 -9.75
C ALA A 230 24.75 0.74 -10.11
N TYR A 231 24.19 -0.48 -10.10
CA TYR A 231 22.77 -0.70 -10.35
C TYR A 231 21.94 0.11 -9.36
N TRP A 232 22.25 -0.01 -8.07
CA TRP A 232 21.48 0.67 -7.03
C TRP A 232 21.61 2.19 -7.10
N MET A 233 22.76 2.73 -7.51
CA MET A 233 22.94 4.17 -7.72
C MET A 233 22.05 4.69 -8.84
N ILE A 234 22.01 4.01 -9.99
CA ILE A 234 21.20 4.39 -11.14
C ILE A 234 19.71 4.26 -10.80
N PHE A 235 19.32 3.10 -10.25
CA PHE A 235 17.94 2.83 -9.89
C PHE A 235 17.42 3.81 -8.84
N ARG A 236 18.20 4.09 -7.79
CA ARG A 236 17.88 5.11 -6.79
C ARG A 236 17.73 6.50 -7.39
N ALA A 237 18.62 6.90 -8.30
CA ALA A 237 18.57 8.23 -8.90
C ALA A 237 17.23 8.47 -9.63
N LYS A 238 16.69 7.43 -10.27
CA LYS A 238 15.43 7.49 -11.04
C LYS A 238 14.20 7.26 -10.16
N GLN A 239 14.21 6.20 -9.35
CA GLN A 239 13.04 5.74 -8.60
C GLN A 239 12.97 6.26 -7.16
N GLY A 240 14.06 6.73 -6.57
CA GLY A 240 14.06 7.33 -5.24
C GLY A 240 13.06 8.51 -5.09
N PRO A 241 13.01 9.47 -6.03
CA PRO A 241 12.00 10.52 -6.03
C PRO A 241 10.56 9.99 -6.16
N VAL A 242 10.35 8.88 -6.89
CA VAL A 242 9.03 8.25 -7.04
C VAL A 242 8.59 7.63 -5.73
N VAL A 243 9.45 6.82 -5.09
CA VAL A 243 9.21 6.22 -3.76
C VAL A 243 8.85 7.29 -2.73
N LYS A 244 9.65 8.37 -2.65
CA LYS A 244 9.39 9.49 -1.73
C LYS A 244 8.00 10.11 -1.95
N ARG A 245 7.62 10.30 -3.21
CA ARG A 245 6.32 10.89 -3.59
C ARG A 245 5.16 9.95 -3.24
N GLN A 246 5.31 8.65 -3.47
CA GLN A 246 4.29 7.66 -3.15
C GLN A 246 4.08 7.54 -1.64
N LEU A 247 5.14 7.55 -0.82
CA LEU A 247 5.03 7.61 0.65
C LEU A 247 4.35 8.90 1.13
N GLN A 248 4.72 10.04 0.55
CA GLN A 248 4.12 11.32 0.90
C GLN A 248 2.62 11.35 0.60
N ARG A 249 2.20 10.82 -0.56
CA ARG A 249 0.80 10.68 -0.96
C ARG A 249 0.05 9.68 -0.08
N ALA A 250 0.63 8.51 0.17
CA ALA A 250 0.05 7.51 1.05
C ALA A 250 -0.19 8.08 2.45
N GLY A 251 0.78 8.80 3.01
CA GLY A 251 0.66 9.48 4.30
C GLY A 251 -0.44 10.54 4.31
N GLN A 252 -0.54 11.36 3.25
CA GLN A 252 -1.61 12.33 3.09
C GLN A 252 -2.98 11.65 3.03
N HIS A 253 -3.15 10.66 2.16
CA HIS A 253 -4.42 9.97 1.96
C HIS A 253 -4.87 9.17 3.19
N LEU A 254 -3.94 8.63 3.97
CA LEU A 254 -4.26 8.07 5.29
C LEU A 254 -4.69 9.17 6.27
N GLY A 255 -4.03 10.33 6.26
CA GLY A 255 -4.46 11.52 6.99
C GLY A 255 -5.89 11.95 6.64
N ASP A 256 -6.19 12.05 5.35
CA ASP A 256 -7.52 12.35 4.82
C ASP A 256 -8.53 11.30 5.29
N ALA A 257 -8.18 10.01 5.20
CA ALA A 257 -9.04 8.92 5.64
C ALA A 257 -9.38 9.00 7.14
N ILE A 258 -8.38 9.28 7.99
CA ILE A 258 -8.56 9.46 9.44
C ILE A 258 -9.46 10.68 9.73
N LEU A 259 -9.16 11.82 9.10
CA LEU A 259 -9.93 13.05 9.28
C LEU A 259 -11.40 12.84 8.90
N ASN A 260 -11.65 12.24 7.74
CA ASN A 260 -13.00 11.99 7.27
C ASN A 260 -13.73 10.91 8.09
N ALA A 261 -13.02 9.90 8.60
CA ALA A 261 -13.61 8.93 9.53
C ALA A 261 -14.05 9.60 10.84
N TRP A 262 -13.22 10.48 11.40
CA TRP A 262 -13.54 11.26 12.59
C TRP A 262 -14.71 12.22 12.37
N ILE A 263 -14.77 12.89 11.20
CA ILE A 263 -15.92 13.72 10.81
C ILE A 263 -17.20 12.87 10.72
N GLN A 264 -17.14 11.72 10.06
CA GLN A 264 -18.26 10.79 9.90
C GLN A 264 -18.74 10.19 11.24
N ALA A 265 -17.83 10.05 12.20
CA ALA A 265 -18.14 9.62 13.56
C ALA A 265 -18.83 10.71 14.41
N GLY A 266 -19.05 11.90 13.86
CA GLY A 266 -19.69 13.02 14.58
C GLY A 266 -18.70 13.89 15.35
N ARG A 267 -17.41 13.88 14.96
CA ARG A 267 -16.33 14.65 15.60
C ARG A 267 -16.20 14.39 17.10
N PRO A 268 -16.16 13.12 17.55
CA PRO A 268 -16.13 12.81 18.97
C PRO A 268 -14.86 13.38 19.63
N ALA A 269 -15.02 13.81 20.88
CA ALA A 269 -13.90 14.17 21.74
C ALA A 269 -13.24 12.91 22.31
N VAL A 270 -11.94 12.98 22.57
CA VAL A 270 -11.23 11.90 23.27
C VAL A 270 -11.82 11.76 24.68
N PRO A 271 -12.21 10.55 25.11
CA PRO A 271 -12.71 10.36 26.47
C PRO A 271 -11.65 10.75 27.51
N ALA A 272 -12.09 11.35 28.61
CA ALA A 272 -11.22 11.61 29.75
C ALA A 272 -10.66 10.27 30.26
N ARG A 273 -9.34 10.22 30.53
CA ARG A 273 -8.77 9.08 31.27
C ARG A 273 -9.48 9.02 32.64
N PRO A 274 -9.97 7.86 33.08
CA PRO A 274 -10.47 7.73 34.45
C PRO A 274 -9.35 8.15 35.40
N VAL A 275 -9.66 9.10 36.27
CA VAL A 275 -8.77 9.48 37.37
C VAL A 275 -8.84 8.33 38.36
N ASN A 276 -7.81 7.49 38.36
CA ASN A 276 -7.60 6.50 39.42
C ASN A 276 -6.98 7.19 40.64
#